data_AF-A0A7H0XKB1-F1
#
_entry.id   AF-A0A7H0XKB1-F1
#
_cell.length_a   1.000
_cell.length_b   1.000
_cell.length_c   1.000
_cell.angle_alpha   90.00
_cell.angle_beta   90.00
_cell.angle_gamma   90.00
#
_symmetry.space_group_name_H-M   'P 1'
#
loop_
_entity.id
_entity.type
_entity.pdbx_description
1 polymer ?
#
loop_
_entity_poly.entity_id
_entity_poly.type
_entity_poly.pdbx_seq_one_letter_code
_entity_poly.pdbx_strand_id
1 'polypeptide(L)'
;NVWCAAGKGTFGTGELVNRIASTRLAAVVSHRTLVLPQLGASGVAAHEIAKQTKFRVIYGPVRVEDLPAFLDAGMKASTGMRRARFALRDRVILIPEEVAAIVINKAVWVILALWMAGFLGLKIFSFDLPAVLGALLIGAVAVPIFLPW
;
A
#
# COMPACT_ATOMS: atom_id res chain seq x y z
N ASN A 1 -2.64 0.48 3.23
CA ASN A 1 -1.94 1.76 3.52
C ASN A 1 -2.01 2.67 2.30
N VAL A 2 -1.56 3.94 2.38
CA VAL A 2 -1.66 4.90 1.28
C VAL A 2 -0.89 4.50 0.02
N TRP A 3 0.27 3.84 0.16
CA TRP A 3 1.07 3.34 -0.96
C TRP A 3 0.30 2.25 -1.72
N CYS A 4 -0.17 1.22 -1.02
CA CYS A 4 -0.94 0.15 -1.63
C CYS A 4 -2.22 0.67 -2.27
N ALA A 5 -2.91 1.63 -1.63
CA ALA A 5 -4.11 2.24 -2.20
C ALA A 5 -3.81 3.02 -3.48
N ALA A 6 -2.68 3.74 -3.52
CA ALA A 6 -2.23 4.42 -4.72
C ALA A 6 -1.89 3.43 -5.84
N GLY A 7 -1.15 2.36 -5.53
CA GLY A 7 -0.81 1.31 -6.50
C GLY A 7 -2.02 0.49 -6.99
N LYS A 8 -3.02 0.27 -6.13
CA LYS A 8 -4.27 -0.44 -6.45
C LYS A 8 -5.33 0.48 -7.07
N GLY A 9 -5.04 1.78 -7.23
CA GLY A 9 -5.93 2.77 -7.84
C GLY A 9 -7.09 3.28 -6.98
N THR A 10 -7.18 2.86 -5.71
CA THR A 10 -8.23 3.34 -4.78
C THR A 10 -7.88 4.67 -4.12
N PHE A 11 -6.60 5.07 -4.14
CA PHE A 11 -6.16 6.43 -3.84
C PHE A 11 -5.59 7.06 -5.10
N GLY A 12 -6.46 7.68 -5.91
CA GLY A 12 -6.08 8.18 -7.23
C GLY A 12 -6.69 9.52 -7.60
N THR A 13 -6.32 10.02 -8.78
CA THR A 13 -6.74 11.33 -9.29
C THR A 13 -8.26 11.52 -9.24
N GLY A 14 -9.02 10.58 -9.82
CA GLY A 14 -10.48 10.69 -9.90
C GLY A 14 -11.15 10.72 -8.52
N GLU A 15 -10.70 9.87 -7.60
CA GLU A 15 -11.19 9.87 -6.23
C GLU A 15 -10.92 11.21 -5.54
N LEU A 16 -9.72 11.77 -5.70
CA LEU A 16 -9.38 13.05 -5.09
C LEU A 16 -10.21 14.21 -5.68
N VAL A 17 -10.42 14.25 -6.99
CA VAL A 17 -11.31 15.25 -7.64
C VAL A 17 -12.72 15.14 -7.07
N ASN A 18 -13.25 13.92 -6.98
CA ASN A 18 -14.58 13.66 -6.43
C ASN A 18 -14.70 14.11 -4.96
N ARG A 19 -13.67 13.85 -4.14
CA ARG A 19 -13.65 14.29 -2.73
C ARG A 19 -13.57 15.80 -2.59
N ILE A 20 -12.76 16.48 -3.41
CA ILE A 20 -12.69 17.96 -3.41
C ILE A 20 -14.06 18.57 -3.75
N ALA A 21 -14.76 18.00 -4.74
CA ALA A 21 -16.06 18.49 -5.17
C ALA A 21 -17.16 18.21 -4.12
N SER A 22 -17.27 16.97 -3.66
CA SER A 22 -18.31 16.53 -2.71
C SER A 22 -18.20 17.21 -1.34
N THR A 23 -16.98 17.51 -0.89
CA THR A 23 -16.74 18.26 0.35
C THR A 23 -16.86 19.78 0.18
N ARG A 24 -17.05 20.28 -1.05
CA ARG A 24 -17.04 21.70 -1.39
C ARG A 24 -15.81 22.42 -0.82
N LEU A 25 -14.65 21.76 -0.83
CA LEU A 25 -13.45 22.25 -0.15
C LEU A 25 -13.07 23.68 -0.58
N ALA A 26 -13.33 24.01 -1.84
CA ALA A 26 -13.18 25.34 -2.42
C ALA A 26 -13.91 26.49 -1.69
N ALA A 27 -14.98 26.18 -0.96
CA ALA A 27 -15.76 27.15 -0.18
C ALA A 27 -15.31 27.24 1.28
N VAL A 28 -14.47 26.31 1.74
CA VAL A 28 -14.04 26.21 3.15
C VAL A 28 -12.68 26.87 3.36
N VAL A 29 -11.77 26.78 2.38
CA VAL A 29 -10.42 27.33 2.47
C VAL A 29 -10.19 28.45 1.47
N SER A 30 -9.43 29.47 1.87
CA SER A 30 -9.08 30.63 1.02
C SER A 30 -7.97 30.34 0.01
N HIS A 31 -7.23 29.24 0.19
CA HIS A 31 -6.14 28.83 -0.69
C HIS A 31 -6.52 27.65 -1.59
N ARG A 32 -5.70 27.38 -2.61
CA ARG A 32 -5.88 26.26 -3.54
C ARG A 32 -4.67 25.33 -3.54
N THR A 33 -4.26 24.90 -2.36
CA THR A 33 -3.11 23.98 -2.18
C THR A 33 -3.53 22.78 -1.35
N LEU A 34 -3.20 21.58 -1.83
CA LEU A 34 -3.41 20.31 -1.14
C LEU A 34 -2.06 19.70 -0.83
N VAL A 35 -1.85 19.30 0.43
CA VAL A 35 -0.67 18.52 0.83
C VAL A 35 -1.06 17.05 0.82
N LEU A 36 -0.42 16.26 -0.02
CA LEU A 36 -0.64 14.81 -0.11
C LEU A 36 0.55 14.03 0.46
N PRO A 37 0.35 12.81 0.99
CA PRO A 37 1.45 11.95 1.41
C PRO A 37 2.40 11.64 0.24
N GLN A 38 3.72 11.67 0.48
CA GLN A 38 4.73 11.40 -0.55
C GLN A 38 4.50 10.05 -1.26
N LEU A 39 4.09 9.03 -0.51
CA LEU A 39 3.89 7.67 -0.99
C LEU A 39 2.59 7.49 -1.80
N GLY A 40 1.74 8.51 -1.87
CA GLY A 40 0.55 8.52 -2.74
C GLY A 40 0.86 8.98 -4.18
N ALA A 41 2.08 9.43 -4.45
CA ALA A 41 2.44 10.04 -5.73
C ALA A 41 2.32 9.09 -6.93
N SER A 42 2.40 7.77 -6.72
CA SER A 42 2.23 6.76 -7.77
C SER A 42 0.79 6.65 -8.30
N GLY A 43 -0.21 7.05 -7.50
CA GLY A 43 -1.62 6.95 -7.87
C GLY A 43 -2.27 8.28 -8.29
N VAL A 44 -1.64 9.41 -7.97
CA VAL A 44 -2.22 10.75 -8.17
C VAL A 44 -1.45 11.56 -9.21
N ALA A 45 -2.11 11.89 -10.30
CA ALA A 45 -1.62 12.82 -11.31
C ALA A 45 -1.89 14.26 -10.87
N ALA A 46 -0.91 14.88 -10.19
CA ALA A 46 -1.02 16.23 -9.65
C ALA A 46 -1.42 17.30 -10.67
N HIS A 47 -0.95 17.16 -11.93
CA HIS A 47 -1.29 18.10 -13.01
C HIS A 47 -2.77 18.00 -13.42
N GLU A 48 -3.34 16.80 -13.44
CA GLU A 48 -4.77 16.60 -13.72
C GLU A 48 -5.65 17.17 -12.60
N ILE A 49 -5.27 16.98 -11.33
CA ILE A 49 -5.95 17.61 -10.19
C ILE A 49 -5.99 19.13 -10.37
N ALA A 50 -4.85 19.74 -10.69
CA ALA A 50 -4.75 21.17 -10.89
C ALA A 50 -5.61 21.66 -12.07
N LYS A 51 -5.61 20.92 -13.18
CA LYS A 51 -6.41 21.25 -14.37
C LYS A 51 -7.91 21.27 -14.05
N GLN A 52 -8.40 20.23 -13.38
CA GLN A 52 -9.82 19.99 -13.12
C GLN A 52 -10.37 20.77 -11.93
N THR A 53 -9.59 20.93 -10.86
CA THR A 53 -10.09 21.49 -9.57
C THR A 53 -9.50 22.85 -9.22
N LYS A 54 -8.46 23.27 -9.95
CA LYS A 54 -7.62 24.44 -9.65
C LYS A 54 -6.82 24.33 -8.34
N PHE A 55 -6.88 23.19 -7.64
CA PHE A 55 -6.00 22.91 -6.50
C PHE A 55 -4.64 22.43 -6.97
N ARG A 56 -3.59 23.10 -6.51
CA ARG A 56 -2.21 22.66 -6.64
C ARG A 56 -1.92 21.58 -5.60
N VAL A 57 -1.39 20.44 -6.05
CA VAL A 57 -0.92 19.38 -5.16
C VAL A 57 0.55 19.61 -4.82
N ILE A 58 0.89 19.48 -3.54
CA ILE A 58 2.26 19.42 -3.04
C ILE A 58 2.41 18.10 -2.29
N TYR A 59 3.47 17.35 -2.59
CA TYR A 59 3.79 16.14 -1.85
C TYR A 59 4.56 16.49 -0.59
N GLY A 60 3.95 16.17 0.55
CA GLY A 60 4.50 16.32 1.88
C GLY A 60 5.49 15.21 2.24
N PRO A 61 5.83 15.04 3.52
CA PRO A 61 6.75 14.01 3.99
C PRO A 61 6.17 12.59 3.86
N VAL A 62 7.05 11.59 3.98
CA VAL A 62 6.68 10.16 4.09
C VAL A 62 6.02 9.88 5.44
N ARG A 63 6.51 10.51 6.51
CA ARG A 63 6.02 10.33 7.88
C ARG A 63 5.23 11.55 8.33
N VAL A 64 4.11 11.31 9.02
CA VAL A 64 3.23 12.40 9.48
C VAL A 64 3.90 13.23 10.58
N GLU A 65 4.79 12.62 11.36
CA GLU A 65 5.59 13.30 12.39
C GLU A 65 6.43 14.47 11.83
N ASP A 66 6.83 14.41 10.57
CA ASP A 66 7.63 15.45 9.91
C ASP A 66 6.76 16.59 9.35
N LEU A 67 5.43 16.49 9.41
CA LEU A 67 4.51 17.46 8.83
C LEU A 67 4.65 18.87 9.40
N PRO A 68 4.78 19.09 10.74
CA PRO A 68 4.97 20.43 11.28
C PRO A 68 6.24 21.10 10.73
N ALA A 69 7.38 20.41 10.80
CA ALA A 69 8.65 20.92 10.28
C ALA A 69 8.60 21.17 8.76
N PHE A 70 7.85 20.35 8.00
CA PHE A 70 7.61 20.58 6.58
C PHE A 70 6.82 21.86 6.32
N LEU A 71 5.79 22.15 7.12
CA LEU A 71 4.99 23.37 7.01
C LEU A 71 5.82 24.60 7.39
N ASP A 72 6.59 24.54 8.47
CA ASP A 72 7.50 25.61 8.92
C ASP A 72 8.58 25.92 7.87
N ALA A 73 9.04 24.90 7.14
CA ALA A 73 9.97 25.04 6.02
C ALA A 73 9.31 25.57 4.73
N GLY A 74 8.06 26.04 4.78
CA GLY A 74 7.34 26.57 3.63
C GLY A 74 6.94 25.49 2.63
N MET A 75 6.57 24.30 3.13
CA MET A 75 6.18 23.13 2.32
C MET A 75 7.30 22.59 1.42
N LYS A 76 8.56 22.69 1.89
CA LYS A 76 9.74 22.14 1.22
C LYS A 76 10.23 20.90 1.95
N ALA A 77 9.91 19.72 1.42
CA ALA A 77 10.35 18.45 2.00
C ALA A 77 11.85 18.24 1.82
N SER A 78 12.57 18.09 2.93
CA SER A 78 13.99 17.74 2.95
C SER A 78 14.24 16.31 2.43
N THR A 79 15.49 15.98 2.12
CA THR A 79 15.86 14.62 1.69
C THR A 79 15.49 13.56 2.73
N GLY A 80 15.61 13.87 4.02
CA GLY A 80 15.23 12.96 5.11
C GLY A 80 13.73 12.67 5.13
N MET A 81 12.90 13.71 4.94
CA MET A 81 11.44 13.61 4.90
C MET A 81 10.92 12.78 3.73
N ARG A 82 11.69 12.69 2.63
CA ARG A 82 11.35 11.91 1.43
C ARG A 82 11.80 10.44 1.52
N ARG A 83 12.65 10.09 2.48
CA ARG A 83 13.24 8.75 2.59
C ARG A 83 12.33 7.84 3.42
N ALA A 84 11.87 6.74 2.82
CA ALA A 84 11.31 5.63 3.58
C ALA A 84 12.43 4.97 4.39
N ARG A 85 12.23 4.80 5.71
CA ARG A 85 13.24 4.21 6.60
C ARG A 85 13.31 2.69 6.50
N PHE A 86 12.21 2.07 6.08
CA PHE A 86 12.05 0.62 5.88
C PHE A 86 12.68 -0.23 6.99
N ALA A 87 12.44 0.19 8.24
CA ALA A 87 12.96 -0.47 9.43
C ALA A 87 12.24 -1.81 9.66
N LEU A 88 12.76 -2.66 10.56
CA LEU A 88 12.16 -3.96 10.87
C LEU A 88 10.65 -3.87 11.18
N ARG A 89 10.22 -2.83 11.90
CA ARG A 89 8.80 -2.60 12.17
C ARG A 89 7.98 -2.37 10.90
N ASP A 90 8.50 -1.60 9.96
CA ASP A 90 7.83 -1.32 8.67
C ASP A 90 7.71 -2.60 7.84
N ARG A 91 8.69 -3.51 7.95
CA ARG A 91 8.72 -4.82 7.27
C ARG A 91 7.74 -5.82 7.87
N VAL A 92 7.67 -5.91 9.19
CA VAL A 92 6.73 -6.82 9.87
C VAL A 92 5.27 -6.49 9.53
N ILE A 93 4.97 -5.21 9.24
CA ILE A 93 3.64 -4.77 8.78
C ILE A 93 3.26 -5.36 7.41
N LEU A 94 4.21 -5.89 6.63
CA LEU A 94 3.93 -6.56 5.36
C LEU A 94 3.40 -7.99 5.54
N ILE A 95 3.71 -8.66 6.67
CA ILE A 95 3.34 -10.06 6.91
C ILE A 95 1.82 -10.29 6.75
N PRO A 96 0.92 -9.45 7.32
CA PRO A 96 -0.52 -9.63 7.11
C PRO A 96 -0.95 -9.55 5.65
N GLU A 97 -0.30 -8.72 4.83
CA GLU A 97 -0.61 -8.62 3.40
C GLU A 97 -0.15 -9.88 2.64
N GLU A 98 1.03 -10.42 2.98
CA GLU A 98 1.53 -11.67 2.41
C GLU A 98 0.63 -12.87 2.77
N VAL A 99 0.18 -12.93 4.03
CA VAL A 99 -0.78 -13.97 4.47
C VAL A 99 -2.12 -13.81 3.75
N ALA A 100 -2.61 -12.58 3.58
CA ALA A 100 -3.82 -12.34 2.81
C ALA A 100 -3.66 -12.77 1.33
N ALA A 101 -2.49 -12.53 0.72
CA ALA A 101 -2.20 -12.96 -0.63
C ALA A 101 -2.23 -14.49 -0.78
N ILE A 102 -1.71 -15.23 0.21
CA ILE A 102 -1.79 -16.71 0.24
C ILE A 102 -3.26 -17.16 0.28
N VAL A 103 -4.08 -16.58 1.16
CA VAL A 103 -5.49 -16.97 1.36
C VAL A 103 -6.34 -16.65 0.13
N ILE A 104 -6.10 -15.51 -0.54
CA ILE A 104 -6.86 -15.09 -1.72
C ILE A 104 -6.46 -15.91 -2.97
N ASN A 105 -5.24 -16.44 -3.00
CA ASN A 105 -4.76 -17.21 -4.14
C ASN A 105 -5.49 -18.56 -4.27
N LYS A 106 -6.32 -18.67 -5.31
CA LYS A 106 -7.11 -19.87 -5.63
C LYS A 106 -6.26 -21.14 -5.76
N ALA A 107 -5.00 -21.03 -6.16
CA ALA A 107 -4.10 -22.18 -6.28
C ALA A 107 -3.91 -22.91 -4.95
N VAL A 108 -3.85 -22.18 -3.83
CA VAL A 108 -3.69 -22.76 -2.48
C VAL A 108 -4.90 -23.65 -2.14
N TRP A 109 -6.10 -23.19 -2.47
CA TRP A 109 -7.34 -23.95 -2.25
C TRP A 109 -7.44 -25.18 -3.15
N VAL A 110 -6.96 -25.10 -4.39
CA VAL A 110 -6.89 -26.25 -5.30
C VAL A 110 -5.91 -27.30 -4.76
N ILE A 111 -4.72 -26.88 -4.30
CA ILE A 111 -3.73 -27.78 -3.69
C ILE A 111 -4.32 -28.48 -2.45
N LEU A 112 -5.01 -27.72 -1.59
CA LEU A 112 -5.67 -28.28 -0.40
C LEU A 112 -6.79 -29.28 -0.78
N ALA A 113 -7.61 -28.96 -1.78
CA ALA A 113 -8.67 -29.85 -2.25
C ALA A 113 -8.12 -31.15 -2.85
N LEU A 114 -7.05 -31.07 -3.66
CA LEU A 114 -6.39 -32.25 -4.21
C LEU A 114 -5.77 -33.12 -3.12
N TRP A 115 -5.20 -32.51 -2.08
CA TRP A 115 -4.68 -33.24 -0.92
C TRP A 115 -5.80 -33.97 -0.16
N MET A 116 -6.94 -33.29 0.08
CA MET A 116 -8.11 -33.91 0.70
C MET A 116 -8.68 -35.08 -0.12
N ALA A 117 -8.71 -34.94 -1.46
CA ALA A 117 -9.15 -36.01 -2.36
C ALA A 117 -8.27 -37.28 -2.25
N GLY A 118 -7.01 -37.14 -1.85
CA GLY A 118 -6.12 -38.26 -1.54
C GLY A 118 -6.62 -39.17 -0.42
N PHE A 119 -7.37 -38.64 0.56
CA PHE A 119 -8.00 -39.43 1.62
C PHE A 119 -9.22 -40.23 1.12
N LEU A 120 -9.82 -39.82 0.01
CA LEU A 120 -10.93 -40.52 -0.66
C LEU A 120 -10.42 -41.58 -1.65
N GLY A 121 -9.11 -41.88 -1.65
CA GLY A 121 -8.49 -42.87 -2.53
C GLY A 121 -8.09 -42.33 -3.90
N LEU A 122 -8.39 -41.06 -4.21
CA LEU A 122 -7.96 -40.38 -5.43
C LEU A 122 -6.54 -39.82 -5.25
N LYS A 123 -5.54 -40.70 -5.20
CA LYS A 123 -4.12 -40.31 -5.12
C LYS A 123 -3.60 -39.83 -6.49
N ILE A 124 -4.01 -38.64 -6.89
CA ILE A 124 -3.53 -37.99 -8.13
C ILE A 124 -2.15 -37.35 -7.89
N PHE A 125 -1.87 -36.90 -6.67
CA PHE A 125 -0.59 -36.34 -6.25
C PHE A 125 -0.24 -36.74 -4.81
N SER A 126 1.05 -36.98 -4.54
CA SER A 126 1.57 -37.26 -3.19
C SER A 126 2.56 -36.15 -2.81
N PHE A 127 2.04 -35.03 -2.30
CA PHE A 127 2.86 -33.96 -1.74
C PHE A 127 2.64 -33.85 -0.23
N ASP A 128 3.72 -33.52 0.48
CA ASP A 128 3.73 -33.33 1.92
C ASP A 128 3.13 -31.95 2.28
N LEU A 129 1.84 -31.93 2.62
CA LEU A 129 1.11 -30.69 2.93
C LEU A 129 1.77 -29.88 4.06
N PRO A 130 2.22 -30.49 5.19
CA PRO A 130 3.05 -29.81 6.17
C PRO A 130 4.26 -29.08 5.59
N ALA A 131 5.00 -29.69 4.65
CA ALA A 131 6.15 -29.05 4.01
C ALA A 131 5.73 -27.85 3.15
N VAL A 132 4.63 -27.96 2.39
CA VAL A 132 4.08 -26.87 1.58
C VAL A 132 3.61 -25.70 2.45
N LEU A 133 2.86 -25.98 3.52
CA LEU A 133 2.41 -24.96 4.47
C LEU A 133 3.60 -24.30 5.18
N GLY A 134 4.61 -25.08 5.56
CA GLY A 134 5.85 -24.58 6.12
C GLY A 134 6.57 -23.62 5.17
N ALA A 135 6.71 -23.98 3.89
CA ALA A 135 7.32 -23.13 2.88
C ALA A 135 6.55 -21.81 2.68
N LEU A 136 5.21 -21.87 2.64
CA LEU A 136 4.36 -20.69 2.52
C LEU A 136 4.49 -19.75 3.73
N LEU A 137 4.52 -20.30 4.94
CA LEU A 137 4.68 -19.52 6.17
C LEU A 137 6.08 -18.90 6.27
N ILE A 138 7.13 -19.65 5.92
CA ILE A 138 8.50 -19.12 5.86
C ILE A 138 8.57 -17.99 4.81
N GLY A 139 7.96 -18.18 3.64
CA GLY A 139 7.85 -17.14 2.62
C GLY A 139 7.16 -15.88 3.16
N ALA A 140 5.98 -16.01 3.75
CA ALA A 140 5.20 -14.87 4.22
C ALA A 140 5.79 -14.15 5.44
N VAL A 141 6.60 -14.82 6.26
CA VAL A 141 7.15 -14.27 7.51
C VAL A 141 8.63 -13.92 7.38
N ALA A 142 9.47 -14.86 6.95
CA ALA A 142 10.91 -14.67 6.90
C ALA A 142 11.31 -13.68 5.80
N VAL A 143 10.67 -13.75 4.62
CA VAL A 143 11.04 -12.86 3.49
C VAL A 143 10.84 -11.39 3.85
N PRO A 144 9.69 -10.92 4.39
CA PRO A 144 9.56 -9.54 4.83
C PRO A 144 10.61 -9.14 5.88
N ILE A 145 10.88 -10.02 6.86
CA ILE A 145 11.84 -9.73 7.94
C ILE A 145 13.26 -9.52 7.39
N PHE A 146 13.69 -10.38 6.46
CA PHE A 146 15.03 -10.38 5.89
C PHE A 146 15.17 -9.53 4.62
N LEU A 147 14.12 -8.86 4.17
CA LEU A 147 14.16 -8.02 2.97
C LEU A 147 15.22 -6.92 3.14
N PRO A 148 16.20 -6.77 2.23
CA PRO A 148 17.24 -5.74 2.35
C PRO A 148 16.66 -4.32 2.21
N TRP A 149 17.40 -3.33 2.72
CA TRP A 149 17.06 -1.91 2.65
C TRP A 149 17.35 -1.29 1.28
#